data_AF-A0A3N1I7U2-F1
#
_entry.id   AF-A0A3N1I7U2-F1
#
_cell.length_a   1.000
_cell.length_b   1.000
_cell.length_c   1.000
_cell.angle_alpha   90.00
_cell.angle_beta   90.00
_cell.angle_gamma   90.00
#
_symmetry.space_group_name_H-M   'P 1'
#
loop_
_entity.id
_entity.type
_entity.pdbx_description
1 polymer ?
#
loop_
_entity_poly.entity_id
_entity_poly.type
_entity_poly.pdbx_seq_one_letter_code
_entity_poly.pdbx_strand_id
1 'polypeptide(L)'
;MLHAALYGGEDQAVILTYAWDRLLIDPLPGPRRPGDFTGLQRLTPAVWAVPAEARPIAPAGSTLPRLASELPHTLALLDPSGGAEGLTHQLEDLVSHMEPESIDLLDVGGDILAQGDEPTLRSPLADALTLAACCQVNAPVRLLVAGPGLDGELKPEDMGDVLGAVVHTFTASDADAISAVLEWHPSEATALLAAAARGVRGTVEIRDAGLPVPLTDESPRAHEVDLDDAISRNELARAIMATAHLDEAEAHSREICGSSEIDYERNKALWLDDREPAKLDPAAIWPQLEEFEREARAHGVSHTTFRRITEALDLSGSQRDDLRQLLIDSRPEQYDAPLWRIPDGT
;
A
#
# COMPACT_ATOMS: atom_id res chain seq x y z
N MET A 1 6.03 -2.51 11.21
CA MET A 1 7.49 -2.60 10.94
C MET A 1 8.22 -1.35 11.39
N LEU A 2 8.02 -0.19 10.75
CA LEU A 2 8.68 1.08 11.14
C LEU A 2 8.55 1.40 12.63
N HIS A 3 7.34 1.34 13.18
CA HIS A 3 7.13 1.63 14.60
C HIS A 3 8.00 0.76 15.52
N ALA A 4 8.02 -0.56 15.29
CA ALA A 4 8.83 -1.48 16.08
C ALA A 4 10.33 -1.17 15.96
N ALA A 5 10.78 -0.75 14.79
CA ALA A 5 12.17 -0.41 14.52
C ALA A 5 12.62 0.91 15.18
N LEU A 6 11.77 1.95 15.14
CA LEU A 6 12.12 3.30 15.63
C LEU A 6 11.78 3.53 17.10
N TYR A 7 10.68 2.94 17.59
CA TYR A 7 10.11 3.23 18.91
C TYR A 7 10.05 2.02 19.85
N GLY A 8 10.33 0.82 19.33
CA GLY A 8 10.22 -0.41 20.11
C GLY A 8 8.77 -0.81 20.37
N GLY A 9 8.49 -1.37 21.55
CA GLY A 9 7.19 -1.97 21.88
C GLY A 9 6.55 -1.51 23.20
N GLU A 10 7.14 -0.53 23.89
CA GLU A 10 6.56 0.01 25.13
C GLU A 10 5.51 1.10 24.86
N ASP A 11 5.72 1.92 23.83
CA ASP A 11 4.76 2.94 23.40
C ASP A 11 3.78 2.36 22.36
N GLN A 12 2.48 2.63 22.53
CA GLN A 12 1.46 2.20 21.58
C GLN A 12 1.09 3.35 20.64
N ALA A 13 1.53 3.27 19.38
CA ALA A 13 1.05 4.18 18.36
C ALA A 13 -0.40 3.89 17.92
N VAL A 14 -1.09 4.95 17.51
CA VAL A 14 -2.30 4.89 16.70
C VAL A 14 -1.89 5.02 15.23
N ILE A 15 -2.25 4.03 14.41
CA ILE A 15 -1.98 4.03 12.98
C ILE A 15 -3.23 4.55 12.27
N LEU A 16 -3.08 5.69 11.59
CA LEU A 16 -4.11 6.28 10.75
C LEU A 16 -3.95 5.76 9.33
N THR A 17 -5.03 5.25 8.74
CA THR A 17 -4.99 4.73 7.38
C THR A 17 -6.37 4.74 6.74
N TYR A 18 -6.40 4.67 5.41
CA TYR A 18 -7.63 4.53 4.66
C TYR A 18 -8.13 3.08 4.71
N ALA A 19 -9.45 2.91 4.75
CA ALA A 19 -10.08 1.67 4.30
C ALA A 19 -10.23 1.71 2.78
N TRP A 20 -9.12 1.65 2.06
CA TRP A 20 -9.09 1.69 0.60
C TRP A 20 -8.27 0.51 0.09
N ASP A 21 -8.90 -0.66 0.19
CA ASP A 21 -8.30 -1.92 -0.20
C ASP A 21 -8.41 -2.14 -1.71
N ARG A 22 -7.48 -2.91 -2.28
CA ARG A 22 -7.51 -3.28 -3.70
C ARG A 22 -8.79 -4.06 -4.01
N LEU A 23 -9.24 -4.01 -5.27
CA LEU A 23 -10.41 -4.76 -5.77
C LEU A 23 -10.37 -6.28 -5.53
N LEU A 24 -9.18 -6.81 -5.24
CA LEU A 24 -8.96 -8.17 -4.79
C LEU A 24 -9.63 -8.49 -3.44
N ILE A 25 -9.75 -7.48 -2.56
CA ILE A 25 -10.31 -7.55 -1.21
C ILE A 25 -11.64 -6.82 -1.12
N ASP A 26 -11.71 -5.57 -1.59
CA ASP A 26 -12.94 -4.77 -1.59
C ASP A 26 -13.41 -4.57 -3.03
N PRO A 27 -14.51 -5.21 -3.48
CA PRO A 27 -14.95 -5.11 -4.87
C PRO A 27 -15.48 -3.72 -5.25
N LEU A 28 -15.63 -2.81 -4.30
CA LEU A 28 -16.18 -1.48 -4.53
C LEU A 28 -15.06 -0.45 -4.82
N PRO A 29 -15.13 0.29 -5.93
CA PRO A 29 -14.20 1.39 -6.20
C PRO A 29 -14.24 2.49 -5.14
N GLY A 30 -13.07 3.02 -4.82
CA GLY A 30 -12.86 4.12 -3.88
C GLY A 30 -12.85 3.72 -2.40
N PRO A 31 -12.52 4.68 -1.52
CA PRO A 31 -12.35 4.43 -0.10
C PRO A 31 -13.68 4.18 0.62
N ARG A 32 -13.66 3.27 1.62
CA ARG A 32 -14.74 3.05 2.57
C ARG A 32 -14.74 4.10 3.67
N ARG A 33 -15.92 4.43 4.15
CA ARG A 33 -16.20 5.42 5.21
C ARG A 33 -16.67 4.73 6.48
N PRO A 34 -16.78 5.44 7.63
CA PRO A 34 -17.30 4.84 8.86
C PRO A 34 -18.67 4.16 8.71
N GLY A 35 -19.52 4.69 7.82
CA GLY A 35 -20.83 4.12 7.53
C GLY A 35 -20.81 2.77 6.79
N ASP A 36 -19.68 2.38 6.22
CA ASP A 36 -19.48 1.11 5.51
C ASP A 36 -19.06 -0.03 6.46
N PHE A 37 -19.01 0.22 7.77
CA PHE A 37 -18.61 -0.75 8.77
C PHE A 37 -19.67 -0.89 9.88
N THR A 38 -19.70 -2.08 10.47
CA THR A 38 -20.29 -2.31 11.79
C THR A 38 -19.18 -2.51 12.82
N GLY A 39 -19.44 -2.14 14.07
CA GLY A 39 -18.52 -2.41 15.18
C GLY A 39 -17.33 -1.45 15.31
N LEU A 40 -17.28 -0.36 14.52
CA LEU A 40 -16.30 0.71 14.75
C LEU A 40 -16.49 1.34 16.13
N GLN A 41 -15.39 1.77 16.73
CA GLN A 41 -15.38 2.45 18.02
C GLN A 41 -15.03 3.91 17.82
N ARG A 42 -15.83 4.82 18.39
CA ARG A 42 -15.56 6.24 18.24
C ARG A 42 -14.33 6.62 19.07
N LEU A 43 -13.29 7.14 18.42
CA LEU A 43 -12.07 7.60 19.07
C LEU A 43 -12.18 9.08 19.41
N THR A 44 -12.63 9.88 18.45
CA THR A 44 -12.90 11.32 18.60
C THR A 44 -14.24 11.68 17.93
N PRO A 45 -14.75 12.92 18.03
CA PRO A 45 -15.90 13.35 17.23
C PRO A 45 -15.75 13.09 15.72
N ALA A 46 -14.55 13.26 15.16
CA ALA A 46 -14.29 13.09 13.74
C ALA A 46 -13.78 11.67 13.35
N VAL A 47 -13.14 10.94 14.27
CA VAL A 47 -12.37 9.72 13.95
C VAL A 47 -12.89 8.46 14.64
N TRP A 48 -12.83 7.35 13.92
CA TRP A 48 -13.23 6.02 14.39
C TRP A 48 -12.05 5.05 14.41
N ALA A 49 -11.87 4.35 15.52
CA ALA A 49 -11.00 3.20 15.63
C ALA A 49 -11.64 1.95 15.01
N VAL A 50 -10.79 1.10 14.42
CA VAL A 50 -11.16 -0.16 13.78
C VAL A 50 -10.69 -1.33 14.67
N PRO A 51 -11.54 -1.85 15.58
CA PRO A 51 -11.21 -3.03 16.36
C PRO A 51 -11.26 -4.33 15.53
N ALA A 52 -10.71 -5.41 16.08
CA ALA A 52 -10.71 -6.74 15.46
C ALA A 52 -12.12 -7.28 15.15
N GLU A 53 -13.12 -6.87 15.92
CA GLU A 53 -14.52 -7.27 15.77
C GLU A 53 -15.27 -6.44 14.73
N ALA A 54 -14.70 -5.34 14.23
CA ALA A 54 -15.32 -4.55 13.18
C ALA A 54 -15.52 -5.40 11.92
N ARG A 55 -16.60 -5.14 11.18
CA ARG A 55 -16.89 -5.85 9.93
C ARG A 55 -17.31 -4.85 8.85
N PRO A 56 -16.68 -4.88 7.67
CA PRO A 56 -17.20 -4.15 6.53
C PRO A 56 -18.61 -4.68 6.18
N ILE A 57 -19.48 -3.80 5.74
CA ILE A 57 -20.85 -4.11 5.36
C ILE A 57 -20.84 -4.55 3.90
N ALA A 58 -21.23 -5.81 3.65
CA ALA A 58 -21.28 -6.37 2.31
C ALA A 58 -22.03 -5.44 1.33
N PRO A 59 -21.51 -5.24 0.10
CA PRO A 59 -20.41 -5.99 -0.50
C PRO A 59 -19.01 -5.46 -0.19
N ALA A 60 -18.86 -4.45 0.68
CA ALA A 60 -17.54 -3.92 1.03
C ALA A 60 -16.64 -4.98 1.65
N GLY A 61 -15.36 -4.93 1.29
CA GLY A 61 -14.27 -5.64 1.96
C GLY A 61 -13.39 -4.70 2.77
N SER A 62 -12.55 -5.25 3.65
CA SER A 62 -11.41 -4.52 4.20
C SER A 62 -10.39 -5.44 4.87
N THR A 63 -9.11 -5.11 4.74
CA THR A 63 -8.02 -5.77 5.49
C THR A 63 -7.91 -5.27 6.94
N LEU A 64 -8.44 -4.09 7.26
CA LEU A 64 -8.21 -3.41 8.53
C LEU A 64 -8.65 -4.21 9.77
N PRO A 65 -9.82 -4.87 9.83
CA PRO A 65 -10.19 -5.63 11.03
C PRO A 65 -9.24 -6.80 11.31
N ARG A 66 -8.72 -7.46 10.27
CA ARG A 66 -7.73 -8.53 10.45
C ARG A 66 -6.38 -7.97 10.89
N LEU A 67 -5.94 -6.86 10.31
CA LEU A 67 -4.74 -6.15 10.78
C LEU A 67 -4.86 -5.78 12.27
N ALA A 68 -5.99 -5.24 12.69
CA ALA A 68 -6.25 -4.89 14.09
C ALA A 68 -6.26 -6.09 15.04
N SER A 69 -6.50 -7.31 14.53
CA SER A 69 -6.45 -8.55 15.33
C SER A 69 -5.04 -9.13 15.48
N GLU A 70 -4.12 -8.79 14.57
CA GLU A 70 -2.78 -9.37 14.49
C GLU A 70 -1.68 -8.37 14.91
N LEU A 71 -1.96 -7.06 14.85
CA LEU A 71 -1.05 -6.00 15.24
C LEU A 71 -1.41 -5.44 16.63
N PRO A 72 -0.41 -5.04 17.44
CA PRO A 72 -0.65 -4.48 18.78
C PRO A 72 -1.15 -3.03 18.76
N HIS A 73 -1.20 -2.41 17.57
CA HIS A 73 -1.53 -1.00 17.37
C HIS A 73 -3.04 -0.79 17.31
N THR A 74 -3.47 0.38 17.77
CA THR A 74 -4.82 0.85 17.45
C THR A 74 -4.84 1.34 16.01
N LEU A 75 -5.72 0.78 15.18
CA LEU A 75 -5.97 1.30 13.84
C LEU A 75 -7.13 2.28 13.87
N ALA A 76 -6.98 3.42 13.22
CA ALA A 76 -8.03 4.42 13.07
C ALA A 76 -8.22 4.80 11.60
N LEU A 77 -9.49 4.97 11.23
CA LEU A 77 -9.91 5.19 9.86
C LEU A 77 -9.81 6.66 9.49
N LEU A 78 -9.06 6.96 8.42
CA LEU A 78 -9.13 8.23 7.70
C LEU A 78 -10.28 8.18 6.69
N ASP A 79 -11.17 9.16 6.75
CA ASP A 79 -12.28 9.34 5.80
C ASP A 79 -11.99 10.53 4.86
N PRO A 80 -11.60 10.29 3.59
CA PRO A 80 -11.29 11.35 2.64
C PRO A 80 -12.52 12.00 2.02
N SER A 81 -13.75 11.62 2.40
CA SER A 81 -14.98 12.14 1.81
C SER A 81 -15.11 13.65 1.89
N GLY A 82 -14.54 14.25 2.95
CA GLY A 82 -14.47 15.70 3.16
C GLY A 82 -13.28 16.39 2.50
N GLY A 83 -12.59 15.75 1.54
CA GLY A 83 -11.39 16.31 0.91
C GLY A 83 -10.23 16.53 1.89
N ALA A 84 -9.27 17.36 1.50
CA ALA A 84 -8.12 17.69 2.34
C ALA A 84 -8.53 18.47 3.61
N GLU A 85 -9.56 19.31 3.55
CA GLU A 85 -10.08 20.03 4.73
C GLU A 85 -10.64 19.06 5.77
N GLY A 86 -11.42 18.07 5.33
CA GLY A 86 -12.00 17.05 6.19
C GLY A 86 -10.95 16.15 6.83
N LEU A 87 -9.89 15.81 6.10
CA LEU A 87 -8.76 15.06 6.65
C LEU A 87 -7.96 15.89 7.66
N THR A 88 -7.72 17.17 7.37
CA THR A 88 -7.03 18.09 8.29
C THR A 88 -7.77 18.17 9.64
N HIS A 89 -9.10 18.33 9.61
CA HIS A 89 -9.91 18.34 10.82
C HIS A 89 -9.83 17.01 11.60
N GLN A 90 -9.85 15.86 10.92
CA GLN A 90 -9.67 14.56 11.58
C GLN A 90 -8.31 14.46 12.30
N LEU A 91 -7.24 14.94 11.65
CA LEU A 91 -5.90 14.95 12.24
C LEU A 91 -5.80 15.92 13.42
N GLU A 92 -6.34 17.13 13.32
CA GLU A 92 -6.35 18.11 14.42
C GLU A 92 -7.14 17.63 15.64
N ASP A 93 -8.27 16.96 15.42
CA ASP A 93 -9.10 16.37 16.49
C ASP A 93 -8.33 15.26 17.22
N LEU A 94 -7.58 14.43 16.50
CA LEU A 94 -6.70 13.42 17.09
C LEU A 94 -5.52 14.03 17.85
N VAL A 95 -4.82 14.99 17.26
CA VAL A 95 -3.69 15.67 17.91
C VAL A 95 -4.14 16.31 19.22
N SER A 96 -5.29 16.97 19.21
CA SER A 96 -5.88 17.59 20.41
C SER A 96 -6.34 16.56 21.45
N HIS A 97 -6.81 15.40 21.01
CA HIS A 97 -7.29 14.34 21.89
C HIS A 97 -6.14 13.53 22.54
N MET A 98 -5.07 13.29 21.78
CA MET A 98 -4.02 12.35 22.13
C MET A 98 -2.74 13.00 22.63
N GLU A 99 -2.47 14.26 22.26
CA GLU A 99 -1.22 14.96 22.57
C GLU A 99 0.04 14.11 22.25
N PRO A 100 0.19 13.62 21.00
CA PRO A 100 1.25 12.66 20.67
C PRO A 100 2.65 13.28 20.79
N GLU A 101 3.63 12.46 21.20
CA GLU A 101 5.04 12.88 21.27
C GLU A 101 5.63 13.17 19.88
N SER A 102 5.14 12.46 18.85
CA SER A 102 5.56 12.61 17.46
C SER A 102 4.45 12.19 16.49
N ILE A 103 4.46 12.78 15.30
CA ILE A 103 3.57 12.41 14.19
C ILE A 103 4.45 12.05 12.99
N ASP A 104 4.36 10.82 12.53
CA ASP A 104 5.02 10.33 11.32
C ASP A 104 4.00 10.16 10.19
N LEU A 105 4.20 10.86 9.07
CA LEU A 105 3.56 10.57 7.79
C LEU A 105 4.44 9.57 7.04
N LEU A 106 3.98 8.33 6.89
CA LEU A 106 4.74 7.25 6.27
C LEU A 106 4.16 6.90 4.90
N ASP A 107 5.01 6.93 3.89
CA ASP A 107 4.76 6.37 2.57
C ASP A 107 5.74 5.20 2.28
N VAL A 108 5.23 4.14 1.65
CA VAL A 108 6.03 2.97 1.24
C VAL A 108 6.06 2.92 -0.28
N GLY A 109 7.18 3.32 -0.87
CA GLY A 109 7.34 3.43 -2.32
C GLY A 109 7.78 4.83 -2.73
N GLY A 110 7.20 5.88 -2.17
CA GLY A 110 7.66 7.26 -2.37
C GLY A 110 6.84 8.04 -3.38
N ASP A 111 5.73 7.52 -3.90
CA ASP A 111 4.81 8.23 -4.80
C ASP A 111 4.18 9.48 -4.16
N ILE A 112 4.25 9.63 -2.83
CA ILE A 112 3.96 10.91 -2.15
C ILE A 112 4.85 12.07 -2.63
N LEU A 113 6.04 11.76 -3.16
CA LEU A 113 7.00 12.72 -3.72
C LEU A 113 6.78 13.00 -5.22
N ALA A 114 5.77 12.39 -5.84
CA ALA A 114 5.47 12.60 -7.24
C ALA A 114 5.13 14.07 -7.53
N GLN A 115 5.54 14.56 -8.69
CA GLN A 115 5.10 15.84 -9.22
C GLN A 115 3.62 15.74 -9.65
N GLY A 116 3.25 14.61 -10.26
CA GLY A 116 1.87 14.30 -10.67
C GLY A 116 1.77 13.89 -12.14
N ASP A 117 2.76 14.20 -12.97
CA ASP A 117 2.76 13.91 -14.42
C ASP A 117 3.72 12.76 -14.81
N GLU A 118 4.30 12.07 -13.82
CA GLU A 118 5.19 10.95 -14.08
C GLU A 118 4.45 9.83 -14.86
N PRO A 119 5.00 9.32 -15.98
CA PRO A 119 4.31 8.34 -16.83
C PRO A 119 3.97 7.01 -16.14
N THR A 120 4.69 6.69 -15.07
CA THR A 120 4.55 5.46 -14.28
C THR A 120 3.63 5.63 -13.06
N LEU A 121 3.21 6.86 -12.73
CA LEU A 121 2.30 7.15 -11.64
C LEU A 121 0.90 6.56 -11.92
N ARG A 122 0.29 5.96 -10.89
CA ARG A 122 -1.00 5.24 -10.98
C ARG A 122 -1.93 5.58 -9.83
N SER A 123 -1.45 5.72 -8.60
CA SER A 123 -2.28 5.93 -7.40
C SER A 123 -1.88 7.13 -6.52
N PRO A 124 -1.79 8.35 -7.06
CA PRO A 124 -1.27 9.49 -6.29
C PRO A 124 -2.30 10.14 -5.33
N LEU A 125 -3.59 9.79 -5.42
CA LEU A 125 -4.65 10.60 -4.81
C LEU A 125 -4.67 10.45 -3.28
N ALA A 126 -4.57 9.22 -2.77
CA ALA A 126 -4.50 8.97 -1.32
C ALA A 126 -3.30 9.69 -0.67
N ASP A 127 -2.12 9.61 -1.27
CA ASP A 127 -0.90 10.21 -0.75
C ASP A 127 -0.93 11.74 -0.85
N ALA A 128 -1.42 12.28 -1.97
CA ALA A 128 -1.60 13.73 -2.13
C ALA A 128 -2.59 14.29 -1.11
N LEU A 129 -3.71 13.61 -0.84
CA LEU A 129 -4.71 14.02 0.15
C LEU A 129 -4.11 14.05 1.56
N THR A 130 -3.36 13.00 1.91
CA THR A 130 -2.72 12.88 3.23
C THR A 130 -1.61 13.92 3.40
N LEU A 131 -0.77 14.11 2.38
CA LEU A 131 0.26 15.14 2.37
C LEU A 131 -0.33 16.54 2.53
N ALA A 132 -1.37 16.86 1.75
CA ALA A 132 -2.06 18.14 1.82
C ALA A 132 -2.67 18.39 3.20
N ALA A 133 -3.23 17.37 3.84
CA ALA A 133 -3.77 17.47 5.19
C ALA A 133 -2.66 17.66 6.24
N CYS A 134 -1.62 16.83 6.21
CA CYS A 134 -0.49 16.92 7.13
C CYS A 134 0.25 18.26 7.08
N CYS A 135 0.36 18.89 5.89
CA CYS A 135 0.93 20.24 5.76
C CYS A 135 0.09 21.36 6.38
N GLN A 136 -1.20 21.10 6.67
CA GLN A 136 -2.12 22.08 7.24
C GLN A 136 -2.35 21.88 8.75
N VAL A 137 -1.99 20.71 9.29
CA VAL A 137 -2.10 20.44 10.72
C VAL A 137 -1.17 21.35 11.51
N ASN A 138 -1.69 21.97 12.57
CA ASN A 138 -0.90 22.82 13.46
C ASN A 138 -0.06 22.00 14.48
N ALA A 139 0.74 21.06 13.99
CA ALA A 139 1.67 20.25 14.77
C ALA A 139 2.87 19.81 13.90
N PRO A 140 4.05 19.56 14.49
CA PRO A 140 5.18 19.03 13.73
C PRO A 140 4.86 17.63 13.18
N VAL A 141 4.99 17.47 11.86
CA VAL A 141 4.85 16.19 11.16
C VAL A 141 6.17 15.85 10.50
N ARG A 142 6.64 14.62 10.69
CA ARG A 142 7.83 14.09 10.00
C ARG A 142 7.39 13.22 8.83
N LEU A 143 7.82 13.55 7.62
CA LEU A 143 7.58 12.73 6.44
C LEU A 143 8.67 11.67 6.30
N LEU A 144 8.25 10.41 6.21
CA LEU A 144 9.11 9.26 6.07
C LEU A 144 8.76 8.50 4.79
N VAL A 145 9.75 8.25 3.93
CA VAL A 145 9.61 7.38 2.76
C VAL A 145 10.40 6.11 2.99
N ALA A 146 9.71 4.98 3.05
CA ALA A 146 10.30 3.65 3.20
C ALA A 146 10.32 2.90 1.87
N GLY A 147 11.46 2.31 1.53
CA GLY A 147 11.62 1.57 0.28
C GLY A 147 11.36 2.41 -0.96
N PRO A 148 12.18 3.45 -1.24
CA PRO A 148 12.04 4.27 -2.43
C PRO A 148 11.94 3.43 -3.72
N GLY A 149 10.89 3.66 -4.51
CA GLY A 149 10.55 3.01 -5.78
C GLY A 149 9.89 1.63 -5.67
N LEU A 150 9.58 1.12 -4.46
CA LEU A 150 9.06 -0.25 -4.31
C LEU A 150 7.60 -0.46 -4.73
N ASP A 151 6.84 0.62 -4.89
CA ASP A 151 5.51 0.63 -5.49
C ASP A 151 5.55 0.55 -7.03
N GLY A 152 6.72 0.82 -7.62
CA GLY A 152 7.00 0.91 -9.05
C GLY A 152 6.51 2.19 -9.73
N GLU A 153 6.04 3.19 -8.97
CA GLU A 153 5.41 4.39 -9.54
C GLU A 153 6.41 5.49 -9.85
N LEU A 154 7.47 5.62 -9.04
CA LEU A 154 8.55 6.56 -9.28
C LEU A 154 9.86 5.83 -9.55
N LYS A 155 10.62 6.34 -10.53
CA LYS A 155 11.98 5.88 -10.76
C LYS A 155 12.94 6.58 -9.78
N PRO A 156 14.13 6.00 -9.54
CA PRO A 156 15.17 6.65 -8.74
C PRO A 156 15.52 8.07 -9.20
N GLU A 157 15.49 8.31 -10.51
CA GLU A 157 15.75 9.62 -11.12
C GLU A 157 14.65 10.65 -10.84
N ASP A 158 13.40 10.22 -10.62
CA ASP A 158 12.28 11.11 -10.33
C ASP A 158 12.35 11.59 -8.88
N MET A 159 12.70 10.73 -7.93
CA MET A 159 12.82 11.10 -6.51
C MET A 159 14.02 12.05 -6.25
N GLY A 160 15.07 11.98 -7.06
CA GLY A 160 16.21 12.90 -7.02
C GLY A 160 16.87 13.03 -5.63
N ASP A 161 17.41 14.22 -5.34
CA ASP A 161 18.01 14.55 -4.03
C ASP A 161 16.94 14.90 -2.96
N VAL A 162 15.64 14.73 -3.25
CA VAL A 162 14.55 15.01 -2.30
C VAL A 162 14.55 14.01 -1.15
N LEU A 163 15.04 12.79 -1.41
CA LEU A 163 15.31 11.82 -0.35
C LEU A 163 16.34 12.41 0.61
N GLY A 164 15.89 12.75 1.81
CA GLY A 164 16.77 13.25 2.86
C GLY A 164 17.54 12.13 3.56
N ALA A 165 17.84 12.37 4.84
CA ALA A 165 18.69 11.48 5.62
C ALA A 165 18.06 10.08 5.79
N VAL A 166 18.87 9.03 5.67
CA VAL A 166 18.46 7.68 6.06
C VAL A 166 18.27 7.65 7.58
N VAL A 167 17.04 7.41 8.03
CA VAL A 167 16.70 7.28 9.45
C VAL A 167 16.73 5.83 9.92
N HIS A 168 16.53 4.88 9.01
CA HIS A 168 16.63 3.45 9.32
C HIS A 168 17.00 2.62 8.09
N THR A 169 17.65 1.48 8.32
CA THR A 169 17.79 0.42 7.32
C THR A 169 17.18 -0.85 7.90
N PHE A 170 16.06 -1.27 7.32
CA PHE A 170 15.31 -2.43 7.77
C PHE A 170 16.14 -3.71 7.63
N THR A 171 16.02 -4.55 8.64
CA THR A 171 16.65 -5.86 8.74
C THR A 171 15.59 -6.96 8.77
N ALA A 172 16.00 -8.21 8.66
CA ALA A 172 15.12 -9.36 8.82
C ALA A 172 14.33 -9.30 10.14
N SER A 173 14.97 -8.86 11.24
CA SER A 173 14.32 -8.72 12.55
C SER A 173 13.18 -7.70 12.54
N ASP A 174 13.26 -6.65 11.72
CA ASP A 174 12.18 -5.65 11.62
C ASP A 174 10.99 -6.24 10.85
N ALA A 175 11.27 -6.97 9.77
CA ALA A 175 10.25 -7.68 8.99
C ALA A 175 9.54 -8.77 9.82
N ASP A 176 10.25 -9.39 10.77
CA ASP A 176 9.68 -10.41 11.65
C ASP A 176 8.52 -9.87 12.51
N ALA A 177 8.54 -8.59 12.86
CA ALA A 177 7.45 -7.94 13.61
C ALA A 177 6.10 -7.94 12.88
N ILE A 178 6.08 -8.18 11.56
CA ILE A 178 4.86 -8.24 10.75
C ILE A 178 4.77 -9.53 9.92
N SER A 179 5.54 -10.57 10.25
CA SER A 179 5.61 -11.79 9.42
C SER A 179 4.26 -12.45 9.20
N ALA A 180 3.42 -12.54 10.23
CA ALA A 180 2.07 -13.10 10.08
C ALA A 180 1.22 -12.31 9.09
N VAL A 181 1.36 -10.97 9.08
CA VAL A 181 0.65 -10.09 8.15
C VAL A 181 1.14 -10.28 6.71
N LEU A 182 2.44 -10.47 6.51
CA LEU A 182 3.02 -10.69 5.17
C LEU A 182 2.52 -11.97 4.49
N GLU A 183 1.98 -12.92 5.24
CA GLU A 183 1.45 -14.17 4.68
C GLU A 183 0.13 -13.98 3.92
N TRP A 184 -0.63 -12.94 4.25
CA TRP A 184 -1.98 -12.74 3.72
C TRP A 184 -2.26 -11.31 3.26
N HIS A 185 -1.51 -10.29 3.67
CA HIS A 185 -1.82 -8.93 3.23
C HIS A 185 -1.48 -8.75 1.73
N PRO A 186 -2.30 -8.06 0.92
CA PRO A 186 -2.08 -7.94 -0.51
C PRO A 186 -1.08 -6.84 -0.92
N SER A 187 -0.54 -6.08 0.04
CA SER A 187 0.43 -5.00 -0.24
C SER A 187 1.72 -5.56 -0.83
N GLU A 188 2.01 -5.20 -2.08
CA GLU A 188 3.23 -5.59 -2.77
C GLU A 188 4.42 -4.75 -2.31
N ALA A 189 4.27 -3.43 -2.19
CA ALA A 189 5.37 -2.54 -1.77
C ALA A 189 5.90 -2.92 -0.37
N THR A 190 5.01 -3.22 0.58
CA THR A 190 5.40 -3.72 1.91
C THR A 190 6.06 -5.10 1.85
N ALA A 191 5.59 -5.99 0.97
CA ALA A 191 6.20 -7.31 0.78
C ALA A 191 7.61 -7.20 0.19
N LEU A 192 7.82 -6.32 -0.77
CA LEU A 192 9.12 -6.02 -1.38
C LEU A 192 10.08 -5.40 -0.35
N LEU A 193 9.59 -4.50 0.50
CA LEU A 193 10.38 -3.89 1.58
C LEU A 193 10.86 -4.95 2.57
N ALA A 194 9.96 -5.84 3.00
CA ALA A 194 10.30 -6.95 3.89
C ALA A 194 11.27 -7.94 3.24
N ALA A 195 11.10 -8.26 1.95
CA ALA A 195 12.02 -9.11 1.20
C ALA A 195 13.43 -8.48 1.12
N ALA A 196 13.51 -7.18 0.80
CA ALA A 196 14.77 -6.45 0.75
C ALA A 196 15.46 -6.40 2.12
N ALA A 197 14.70 -6.23 3.20
CA ALA A 197 15.18 -6.26 4.58
C ALA A 197 15.73 -7.65 4.98
N ARG A 198 15.19 -8.73 4.39
CA ARG A 198 15.69 -10.10 4.51
C ARG A 198 16.88 -10.42 3.59
N GLY A 199 17.31 -9.46 2.78
CA GLY A 199 18.47 -9.59 1.90
C GLY A 199 18.15 -10.02 0.48
N VAL A 200 16.87 -10.13 0.09
CA VAL A 200 16.48 -10.43 -1.29
C VAL A 200 16.91 -9.28 -2.20
N ARG A 201 17.45 -9.63 -3.37
CA ARG A 201 17.89 -8.72 -4.44
C ARG A 201 17.52 -9.29 -5.80
N GLY A 202 17.48 -8.42 -6.81
CA GLY A 202 17.11 -8.78 -8.18
C GLY A 202 15.88 -8.01 -8.64
N THR A 203 15.24 -8.46 -9.72
CA THR A 203 14.02 -7.83 -10.25
C THR A 203 12.79 -8.61 -9.79
N VAL A 204 11.80 -7.91 -9.25
CA VAL A 204 10.50 -8.45 -8.84
C VAL A 204 9.43 -7.96 -9.80
N GLU A 205 8.60 -8.86 -10.32
CA GLU A 205 7.43 -8.48 -11.12
C GLU A 205 6.20 -8.34 -10.21
N ILE A 206 5.58 -7.16 -10.21
CA ILE A 206 4.41 -6.78 -9.39
C ILE A 206 3.25 -6.27 -10.26
N ARG A 207 2.05 -6.12 -9.66
CA ARG A 207 0.82 -5.61 -10.29
C ARG A 207 0.34 -6.42 -11.51
N ASP A 208 -0.86 -6.14 -12.00
CA ASP A 208 -1.48 -6.89 -13.11
C ASP A 208 -0.70 -6.78 -14.43
N ALA A 209 -0.10 -5.62 -14.70
CA ALA A 209 0.65 -5.34 -15.93
C ALA A 209 2.08 -5.91 -15.95
N GLY A 210 2.53 -6.60 -14.90
CA GLY A 210 3.88 -7.16 -14.83
C GLY A 210 4.96 -6.09 -14.73
N LEU A 211 4.79 -5.13 -13.81
CA LEU A 211 5.70 -4.02 -13.60
C LEU A 211 7.00 -4.53 -12.93
N PRO A 212 8.19 -4.33 -13.55
CA PRO A 212 9.45 -4.75 -12.96
C PRO A 212 9.95 -3.73 -11.94
N VAL A 213 10.23 -4.19 -10.71
CA VAL A 213 10.80 -3.39 -9.63
C VAL A 213 12.15 -3.97 -9.20
N PRO A 214 13.24 -3.19 -9.26
CA PRO A 214 14.54 -3.64 -8.79
C PRO A 214 14.64 -3.58 -7.26
N LEU A 215 14.98 -4.70 -6.63
CA LEU A 215 15.41 -4.77 -5.23
C LEU A 215 16.92 -4.57 -5.14
N THR A 216 17.30 -3.44 -4.55
CA THR A 216 18.68 -2.96 -4.40
C THR A 216 19.03 -2.76 -2.93
N ASP A 217 20.23 -2.24 -2.66
CA ASP A 217 20.64 -1.86 -1.29
C ASP A 217 19.95 -0.61 -0.75
N GLU A 218 19.23 0.12 -1.61
CA GLU A 218 18.37 1.25 -1.22
C GLU A 218 16.98 0.77 -0.76
N SER A 219 16.51 -0.35 -1.32
CA SER A 219 15.17 -0.89 -1.08
C SER A 219 14.79 -1.14 0.40
N PRO A 220 15.70 -1.52 1.32
CA PRO A 220 15.35 -1.65 2.73
C PRO A 220 15.51 -0.35 3.54
N ARG A 221 15.72 0.82 2.92
CA ARG A 221 15.97 2.07 3.66
C ARG A 221 14.70 2.87 3.89
N ALA A 222 14.66 3.58 5.01
CA ALA A 222 13.68 4.63 5.29
C ALA A 222 14.40 5.98 5.37
N HIS A 223 13.87 6.97 4.67
CA HIS A 223 14.40 8.33 4.60
C HIS A 223 13.44 9.28 5.28
N GLU A 224 13.98 10.23 6.02
CA GLU A 224 13.25 11.43 6.41
C GLU A 224 13.36 12.45 5.28
N VAL A 225 12.21 12.95 4.85
CA VAL A 225 12.08 13.92 3.77
C VAL A 225 11.57 15.23 4.35
N ASP A 226 12.09 16.33 3.83
CA ASP A 226 11.60 17.66 4.20
C ASP A 226 10.17 17.85 3.68
N LEU A 227 9.24 18.17 4.58
CA LEU A 227 7.83 18.27 4.27
C LEU A 227 7.54 19.44 3.31
N ASP A 228 8.28 20.55 3.43
CA ASP A 228 8.15 21.73 2.56
C ASP A 228 8.65 21.42 1.14
N ASP A 229 9.75 20.67 1.02
CA ASP A 229 10.24 20.20 -0.28
C ASP A 229 9.25 19.23 -0.96
N ALA A 230 8.68 18.29 -0.19
CA ALA A 230 7.69 17.34 -0.68
C ALA A 230 6.42 18.04 -1.21
N ILE A 231 5.82 18.94 -0.43
CA ILE A 231 4.62 19.69 -0.86
C ILE A 231 4.95 20.67 -2.00
N SER A 232 6.12 21.31 -1.99
CA SER A 232 6.52 22.21 -3.09
C SER A 232 6.59 21.46 -4.41
N ARG A 233 7.06 20.21 -4.39
CA ARG A 233 7.15 19.36 -5.58
C ARG A 233 5.79 18.82 -6.02
N ASN A 234 4.97 18.35 -5.09
CA ASN A 234 3.72 17.65 -5.41
C ASN A 234 2.63 18.62 -5.90
N GLU A 235 2.40 18.68 -7.22
CA GLU A 235 1.43 19.59 -7.83
C GLU A 235 -0.01 19.24 -7.44
N LEU A 236 -0.32 17.94 -7.37
CA LEU A 236 -1.64 17.46 -6.99
C LEU A 236 -1.98 17.84 -5.55
N ALA A 237 -1.09 17.55 -4.60
CA ALA A 237 -1.28 17.86 -3.18
C ALA A 237 -1.51 19.37 -2.97
N ARG A 238 -0.73 20.23 -3.65
CA ARG A 238 -0.94 21.70 -3.61
C ARG A 238 -2.28 22.12 -4.19
N ALA A 239 -2.72 21.51 -5.29
CA ALA A 239 -3.98 21.84 -5.93
C ALA A 239 -5.19 21.45 -5.07
N ILE A 240 -5.10 20.37 -4.30
CA ILE A 240 -6.24 19.84 -3.53
C ILE A 240 -6.32 20.34 -2.09
N MET A 241 -5.38 21.17 -1.62
CA MET A 241 -5.33 21.60 -0.21
C MET A 241 -6.64 22.21 0.32
N ALA A 242 -7.38 22.91 -0.54
CA ALA A 242 -8.64 23.58 -0.21
C ALA A 242 -9.89 22.80 -0.65
N THR A 243 -9.75 21.51 -0.97
CA THR A 243 -10.90 20.67 -1.35
C THR A 243 -11.69 20.26 -0.10
N ALA A 244 -13.01 20.38 -0.20
CA ALA A 244 -13.95 20.01 0.85
C ALA A 244 -14.69 18.69 0.55
N HIS A 245 -14.44 18.11 -0.64
CA HIS A 245 -15.05 16.88 -1.10
C HIS A 245 -14.06 16.02 -1.90
N LEU A 246 -14.15 14.69 -1.73
CA LEU A 246 -13.31 13.75 -2.49
C LEU A 246 -13.46 13.91 -4.01
N ASP A 247 -14.69 14.16 -4.50
CA ASP A 247 -14.95 14.33 -5.94
C ASP A 247 -14.21 15.55 -6.52
N GLU A 248 -13.97 16.60 -5.72
CA GLU A 248 -13.18 17.77 -6.12
C GLU A 248 -11.69 17.42 -6.23
N ALA A 249 -11.17 16.65 -5.26
CA ALA A 249 -9.80 16.15 -5.31
C ALA A 249 -9.58 15.20 -6.50
N GLU A 250 -10.55 14.32 -6.79
CA GLU A 250 -10.53 13.48 -7.98
C GLU A 250 -10.52 14.30 -9.27
N ALA A 251 -11.25 15.42 -9.34
CA ALA A 251 -11.25 16.29 -10.51
C ALA A 251 -9.85 16.87 -10.76
N HIS A 252 -9.17 17.37 -9.72
CA HIS A 252 -7.79 17.83 -9.85
C HIS A 252 -6.80 16.71 -10.23
N SER A 253 -6.98 15.49 -9.68
CA SER A 253 -6.20 14.32 -10.10
C SER A 253 -6.31 14.09 -11.61
N ARG A 254 -7.52 14.16 -12.18
CA ARG A 254 -7.70 14.02 -13.64
C ARG A 254 -7.06 15.15 -14.43
N GLU A 255 -7.12 16.38 -13.92
CA GLU A 255 -6.55 17.54 -14.61
C GLU A 255 -5.02 17.50 -14.64
N ILE A 256 -4.39 17.09 -13.54
CA ILE A 256 -2.93 17.13 -13.34
C ILE A 256 -2.29 15.82 -13.79
N CYS A 257 -2.81 14.70 -13.30
CA CYS A 257 -2.25 13.36 -13.54
C CYS A 257 -2.85 12.66 -14.77
N GLY A 258 -3.83 13.28 -15.43
CA GLY A 258 -4.56 12.71 -16.57
C GLY A 258 -5.54 11.59 -16.20
N SER A 259 -5.58 11.16 -14.93
CA SER A 259 -6.49 10.13 -14.43
C SER A 259 -6.67 10.23 -12.91
N SER A 260 -7.66 9.51 -12.39
CA SER A 260 -7.83 9.23 -10.96
C SER A 260 -7.71 7.72 -10.76
N GLU A 261 -7.07 7.28 -9.67
CA GLU A 261 -7.02 5.85 -9.33
C GLU A 261 -8.42 5.26 -9.12
N ILE A 262 -9.39 6.07 -8.69
CA ILE A 262 -10.78 5.65 -8.57
C ILE A 262 -11.39 5.40 -9.96
N ASP A 263 -10.95 6.10 -11.02
CA ASP A 263 -11.38 5.79 -12.39
C ASP A 263 -10.84 4.44 -12.86
N TYR A 264 -9.58 4.13 -12.55
CA TYR A 264 -9.00 2.83 -12.81
C TYR A 264 -9.77 1.73 -12.08
N GLU A 265 -10.10 1.94 -10.81
CA GLU A 265 -10.90 0.99 -10.02
C GLU A 265 -12.31 0.82 -10.57
N ARG A 266 -13.01 1.91 -10.94
CA ARG A 266 -14.34 1.85 -11.58
C ARG A 266 -14.29 1.02 -12.87
N ASN A 267 -13.28 1.25 -13.71
CA ASN A 267 -13.12 0.51 -14.96
C ASN A 267 -12.79 -0.97 -14.71
N LYS A 268 -11.90 -1.26 -13.76
CA LYS A 268 -11.50 -2.62 -13.42
C LYS A 268 -12.65 -3.41 -12.77
N ALA A 269 -13.44 -2.78 -11.91
CA ALA A 269 -14.64 -3.38 -11.31
C ALA A 269 -15.67 -3.77 -12.39
N LEU A 270 -15.95 -2.89 -13.35
CA LEU A 270 -16.84 -3.20 -14.48
C LEU A 270 -16.33 -4.40 -15.30
N TRP A 271 -15.03 -4.47 -15.56
CA TRP A 271 -14.43 -5.58 -16.29
C TRP A 271 -14.47 -6.91 -15.51
N LEU A 272 -14.34 -6.87 -14.18
CA LEU A 272 -14.44 -8.04 -13.32
C LEU A 272 -15.88 -8.56 -13.23
N ASP A 273 -16.88 -7.68 -13.18
CA ASP A 273 -18.30 -8.07 -13.16
C ASP A 273 -18.73 -8.82 -14.44
N ASP A 274 -18.08 -8.52 -15.57
CA ASP A 274 -18.36 -9.15 -16.86
C ASP A 274 -17.70 -10.54 -17.04
N ARG A 275 -16.85 -10.99 -16.11
CA ARG A 275 -16.09 -12.24 -16.23
C ARG A 275 -16.35 -13.18 -15.06
N GLU A 276 -16.57 -14.47 -15.34
CA GLU A 276 -16.51 -15.50 -14.31
C GLU A 276 -15.02 -15.84 -14.07
N PRO A 277 -14.47 -15.61 -12.86
CA PRO A 277 -13.06 -15.89 -12.59
C PRO A 277 -12.75 -17.37 -12.79
N ALA A 278 -11.53 -17.68 -13.19
CA ALA A 278 -11.08 -19.07 -13.24
C ALA A 278 -11.16 -19.69 -11.84
N LYS A 279 -11.53 -20.97 -11.79
CA LYS A 279 -11.47 -21.76 -10.56
C LYS A 279 -10.10 -22.39 -10.46
N LEU A 280 -9.54 -22.37 -9.26
CA LEU A 280 -8.28 -23.03 -8.95
C LEU A 280 -8.42 -24.54 -9.21
N ASP A 281 -7.77 -24.99 -10.29
CA ASP A 281 -7.61 -26.40 -10.62
C ASP A 281 -6.13 -26.77 -10.47
N PRO A 282 -5.76 -27.57 -9.46
CA PRO A 282 -4.37 -27.97 -9.22
C PRO A 282 -3.71 -28.68 -10.42
N ALA A 283 -4.47 -29.30 -11.32
CA ALA A 283 -3.90 -29.94 -12.51
C ALA A 283 -3.59 -28.92 -13.62
N ALA A 284 -4.41 -27.87 -13.76
CA ALA A 284 -4.26 -26.83 -14.78
C ALA A 284 -3.28 -25.73 -14.38
N ILE A 285 -3.04 -25.53 -13.07
CA ILE A 285 -2.21 -24.44 -12.57
C ILE A 285 -0.73 -24.57 -12.98
N TRP A 286 -0.19 -25.79 -13.05
CA TRP A 286 1.25 -25.99 -13.27
C TRP A 286 1.71 -25.58 -14.67
N PRO A 287 1.04 -25.99 -15.77
CA PRO A 287 1.41 -25.51 -17.09
C PRO A 287 1.30 -23.98 -17.22
N GLN A 288 0.31 -23.35 -16.58
CA GLN A 288 0.15 -21.90 -16.63
C GLN A 288 1.22 -21.16 -15.82
N LEU A 289 1.57 -21.68 -14.64
CA LEU A 289 2.67 -21.16 -13.83
C LEU A 289 4.01 -21.29 -14.55
N GLU A 290 4.28 -22.43 -15.19
CA GLU A 290 5.52 -22.65 -15.95
C GLU A 290 5.63 -21.71 -17.16
N GLU A 291 4.51 -21.43 -17.83
CA GLU A 291 4.43 -20.42 -18.89
C GLU A 291 4.77 -19.03 -18.34
N PHE A 292 4.08 -18.62 -17.27
CA PHE A 292 4.30 -17.35 -16.58
C PHE A 292 5.76 -17.19 -16.13
N GLU A 293 6.33 -18.21 -15.46
CA GLU A 293 7.73 -18.19 -15.00
C GLU A 293 8.71 -18.10 -16.18
N ARG A 294 8.41 -18.73 -17.31
CA ARG A 294 9.25 -18.64 -18.51
C ARG A 294 9.23 -17.24 -19.11
N GLU A 295 8.06 -16.61 -19.22
CA GLU A 295 7.90 -15.24 -19.71
C GLU A 295 8.60 -14.23 -18.79
N ALA A 296 8.36 -14.31 -17.49
CA ALA A 296 8.99 -13.45 -16.50
C ALA A 296 10.53 -13.60 -16.53
N ARG A 297 11.04 -14.83 -16.61
CA ARG A 297 12.49 -15.08 -16.78
C ARG A 297 13.04 -14.45 -18.06
N ALA A 298 12.30 -14.48 -19.17
CA ALA A 298 12.72 -13.84 -20.42
C ALA A 298 12.88 -12.32 -20.29
N HIS A 299 12.18 -11.69 -19.34
CA HIS A 299 12.31 -10.28 -18.98
C HIS A 299 13.34 -10.00 -17.87
N GLY A 300 14.09 -11.02 -17.43
CA GLY A 300 15.09 -10.89 -16.36
C GLY A 300 14.49 -10.79 -14.96
N VAL A 301 13.25 -11.22 -14.78
CA VAL A 301 12.58 -11.27 -13.47
C VAL A 301 13.12 -12.45 -12.67
N SER A 302 13.46 -12.18 -11.41
CA SER A 302 13.97 -13.16 -10.46
C SER A 302 12.94 -13.61 -9.43
N HIS A 303 11.96 -12.75 -9.15
CA HIS A 303 10.94 -12.97 -8.14
C HIS A 303 9.60 -12.37 -8.58
N THR A 304 8.52 -12.79 -7.95
CA THR A 304 7.20 -12.17 -8.12
C THR A 304 6.39 -12.26 -6.83
N THR A 305 5.24 -11.60 -6.79
CA THR A 305 4.32 -11.64 -5.65
C THR A 305 3.20 -12.65 -5.89
N PHE A 306 2.62 -13.19 -4.82
CA PHE A 306 1.44 -14.07 -4.95
C PHE A 306 0.22 -13.33 -5.52
N ARG A 307 0.13 -12.01 -5.33
CA ARG A 307 -0.89 -11.18 -5.99
C ARG A 307 -0.69 -11.20 -7.50
N ARG A 308 0.52 -10.92 -7.98
CA ARG A 308 0.85 -10.94 -9.40
C ARG A 308 0.53 -12.29 -10.02
N ILE A 309 0.92 -13.39 -9.38
CA ILE A 309 0.60 -14.76 -9.85
C ILE A 309 -0.92 -14.95 -9.91
N THR A 310 -1.66 -14.57 -8.87
CA THR A 310 -3.13 -14.70 -8.84
C THR A 310 -3.79 -13.97 -10.01
N GLU A 311 -3.40 -12.71 -10.25
CA GLU A 311 -3.91 -11.88 -11.33
C GLU A 311 -3.48 -12.42 -12.72
N ALA A 312 -2.23 -12.90 -12.87
CA ALA A 312 -1.72 -13.49 -14.10
C ALA A 312 -2.47 -14.77 -14.52
N LEU A 313 -2.95 -15.53 -13.54
CA LEU A 313 -3.67 -16.78 -13.73
C LEU A 313 -5.19 -16.61 -13.78
N ASP A 314 -5.68 -15.36 -13.83
CA ASP A 314 -7.12 -15.01 -13.92
C ASP A 314 -7.95 -15.58 -12.75
N LEU A 315 -7.31 -15.76 -11.59
CA LEU A 315 -7.93 -16.26 -10.37
C LEU A 315 -8.53 -15.10 -9.57
N SER A 316 -9.63 -15.38 -8.87
CA SER A 316 -10.24 -14.41 -7.95
C SER A 316 -9.38 -14.18 -6.71
N GLY A 317 -9.52 -13.00 -6.11
CA GLY A 317 -8.85 -12.66 -4.86
C GLY A 317 -9.08 -13.62 -3.70
N SER A 318 -10.30 -14.15 -3.61
CA SER A 318 -10.68 -15.15 -2.62
C SER A 318 -9.89 -16.47 -2.73
N GLN A 319 -9.25 -16.75 -3.87
CA GLN A 319 -8.47 -17.96 -4.11
C GLN A 319 -6.96 -17.74 -3.93
N ARG A 320 -6.50 -16.51 -3.64
CA ARG A 320 -5.07 -16.20 -3.53
C ARG A 320 -4.39 -16.99 -2.41
N ASP A 321 -5.04 -17.10 -1.25
CA ASP A 321 -4.47 -17.79 -0.09
C ASP A 321 -4.38 -19.31 -0.37
N ASP A 322 -5.39 -19.89 -1.02
CA ASP A 322 -5.38 -21.29 -1.47
C ASP A 322 -4.31 -21.56 -2.53
N LEU A 323 -4.18 -20.67 -3.52
CA LEU A 323 -3.12 -20.72 -4.53
C LEU A 323 -1.75 -20.69 -3.87
N ARG A 324 -1.53 -19.71 -2.99
CA ARG A 324 -0.28 -19.55 -2.25
C ARG A 324 0.09 -20.83 -1.51
N GLN A 325 -0.85 -21.39 -0.75
CA GLN A 325 -0.62 -22.63 0.00
C GLN A 325 -0.27 -23.80 -0.94
N LEU A 326 -1.00 -23.95 -2.05
CA LEU A 326 -0.74 -24.98 -3.05
C LEU A 326 0.68 -24.87 -3.64
N LEU A 327 1.11 -23.65 -3.97
CA LEU A 327 2.44 -23.39 -4.53
C LEU A 327 3.55 -23.73 -3.54
N ILE A 328 3.42 -23.26 -2.29
CA ILE A 328 4.41 -23.49 -1.22
C ILE A 328 4.51 -24.98 -0.86
N ASP A 329 3.39 -25.69 -0.75
CA ASP A 329 3.37 -27.11 -0.41
C ASP A 329 4.02 -27.97 -1.51
N SER A 330 3.92 -27.53 -2.75
CA SER A 330 4.39 -28.30 -3.91
C SER A 330 5.82 -27.99 -4.30
N ARG A 331 6.26 -26.73 -4.19
CA ARG A 331 7.60 -26.26 -4.55
C ARG A 331 8.16 -25.32 -3.46
N PRO A 332 8.40 -25.81 -2.23
CA PRO A 332 8.81 -25.00 -1.10
C PRO A 332 10.16 -24.28 -1.33
N GLU A 333 11.03 -24.81 -2.18
CA GLU A 333 12.31 -24.22 -2.55
C GLU A 333 12.19 -22.93 -3.38
N GLN A 334 11.00 -22.64 -3.93
CA GLN A 334 10.71 -21.40 -4.64
C GLN A 334 10.12 -20.33 -3.73
N TYR A 335 9.79 -20.62 -2.48
CA TYR A 335 9.25 -19.63 -1.56
C TYR A 335 10.39 -18.89 -0.84
N ASP A 336 10.61 -17.64 -1.23
CA ASP A 336 11.60 -16.73 -0.62
C ASP A 336 10.84 -15.61 0.11
N ALA A 337 10.38 -15.93 1.32
CA ALA A 337 9.34 -15.21 2.02
C ALA A 337 9.53 -13.68 2.08
N PRO A 338 8.53 -12.86 1.68
CA PRO A 338 7.17 -13.23 1.26
C PRO A 338 6.97 -13.45 -0.26
N LEU A 339 8.05 -13.50 -1.04
CA LEU A 339 8.02 -13.56 -2.50
C LEU A 339 8.07 -15.00 -3.03
N TRP A 340 7.73 -15.14 -4.31
CA TRP A 340 7.93 -16.35 -5.10
C TRP A 340 9.15 -16.19 -6.00
N ARG A 341 10.14 -17.06 -5.84
CA ARG A 341 11.36 -17.10 -6.65
C ARG A 341 11.10 -17.78 -7.99
N ILE A 342 11.50 -17.12 -9.06
CA ILE A 342 11.49 -17.66 -10.41
C ILE A 342 12.78 -18.46 -10.62
N PRO A 343 12.74 -19.76 -10.96
CA PRO A 343 13.95 -20.56 -11.07
C PRO A 343 14.79 -20.08 -12.24
N ASP A 344 16.11 -20.16 -12.11
CA ASP A 344 17.01 -20.02 -13.26
C ASP A 344 16.69 -21.08 -14.32
N GLY A 345 16.76 -20.72 -15.59
CA GLY A 345 16.50 -21.65 -16.69
C GLY A 345 17.53 -22.79 -16.66
N THR A 346 17.07 -24.04 -16.76
CA THR A 346 17.92 -25.23 -16.93
C THR A 346 18.58 -25.28 -18.29
#